data_AF-A0A4V5NYZ8-F1
#
_entry.id   AF-A0A4V5NYZ8-F1
#
_cell.length_a   1.000
_cell.length_b   1.000
_cell.length_c   1.000
_cell.angle_alpha   90.00
_cell.angle_beta   90.00
_cell.angle_gamma   90.00
#
_symmetry.space_group_name_H-M   'P 1'
#
loop_
_entity.id
_entity.type
_entity.pdbx_description
1 polymer ?
#
loop_
_entity_poly.entity_id
_entity_poly.type
_entity_poly.pdbx_seq_one_letter_code
_entity_poly.pdbx_strand_id
1 'polypeptide(L)'
;MLKILITGGKSVQALKLVDRFANDTVILADYGEAPSFPSTKYFFISLGERNDDVIAHNLLNHCLNEAVDAILPLNTFEKEEVLKSTVLFKEFNIDVLASDF
;
A
#
# COMPACT_ATOMS: atom_id res chain seq x y z
N MET A 1 4.59 -7.67 -14.86
CA MET A 1 4.76 -8.00 -13.44
C MET A 1 5.02 -6.69 -12.75
N LEU A 2 4.08 -6.26 -11.93
CA LEU A 2 4.14 -5.04 -11.13
C LEU A 2 4.54 -5.38 -9.70
N LYS A 3 5.09 -4.41 -8.98
CA LYS A 3 5.26 -4.43 -7.54
C LYS A 3 4.23 -3.49 -6.93
N ILE A 4 3.34 -4.01 -6.10
CA ILE A 4 2.14 -3.31 -5.63
C ILE A 4 2.17 -3.23 -4.10
N LEU A 5 2.00 -2.02 -3.56
CA LEU A 5 1.79 -1.79 -2.13
C LEU A 5 0.28 -1.71 -1.85
N ILE A 6 -0.23 -2.58 -0.99
CA ILE A 6 -1.63 -2.59 -0.56
C ILE A 6 -1.67 -2.26 0.94
N THR A 7 -2.35 -1.18 1.32
CA THR A 7 -2.49 -0.80 2.74
C THR A 7 -3.57 -1.62 3.44
N GLY A 8 -3.75 -1.43 4.75
CA GLY A 8 -4.70 -2.22 5.55
C GLY A 8 -4.35 -3.71 5.54
N GLY A 9 -3.06 -4.04 5.51
CA GLY A 9 -2.51 -5.38 5.33
C GLY A 9 -3.00 -6.43 6.34
N LYS A 10 -3.44 -6.01 7.54
CA LYS A 10 -4.00 -6.92 8.56
C LYS A 10 -5.47 -7.27 8.28
N SER A 11 -6.12 -6.59 7.33
CA SER A 11 -7.52 -6.81 7.00
C SER A 11 -7.73 -8.06 6.13
N VAL A 12 -8.89 -8.69 6.27
CA VAL A 12 -9.33 -9.78 5.39
C VAL A 12 -9.44 -9.31 3.93
N GLN A 13 -9.76 -8.03 3.71
CA GLN A 13 -9.85 -7.44 2.37
C GLN A 13 -8.48 -7.45 1.68
N ALA A 14 -7.43 -6.96 2.35
CA ALA A 14 -6.08 -6.97 1.82
C ALA A 14 -5.60 -8.40 1.49
N LEU A 15 -5.83 -9.35 2.39
CA LEU A 15 -5.44 -10.76 2.18
C LEU A 15 -6.14 -11.37 0.96
N LYS A 16 -7.42 -11.06 0.73
CA LYS A 16 -8.16 -11.51 -0.47
C LYS A 16 -7.63 -10.88 -1.76
N LEU A 17 -7.10 -9.65 -1.70
CA LEU A 17 -6.55 -8.96 -2.86
C LEU A 17 -5.22 -9.56 -3.31
N VAL A 18 -4.40 -10.10 -2.40
CA VAL A 18 -3.14 -10.80 -2.74
C VAL A 18 -3.37 -11.85 -3.83
N ASP A 19 -4.42 -12.67 -3.68
CA ASP A 19 -4.71 -13.75 -4.63
C ASP A 19 -5.14 -13.22 -6.02
N ARG A 20 -5.59 -11.97 -6.13
CA ARG A 20 -5.92 -11.33 -7.42
C ARG A 20 -4.69 -10.84 -8.18
N PHE A 21 -3.59 -10.63 -7.47
CA PHE A 21 -2.31 -10.16 -7.99
C PHE A 21 -1.28 -11.30 -8.00
N ALA A 22 -1.71 -12.54 -8.25
CA ALA A 22 -0.87 -13.74 -8.15
C ALA A 22 0.35 -13.76 -9.10
N ASN A 23 0.35 -12.93 -10.14
CA ASN A 23 1.47 -12.77 -11.09
C ASN A 23 2.34 -11.53 -10.81
N ASP A 24 2.04 -10.82 -9.73
CA ASP A 24 2.69 -9.57 -9.32
C ASP A 24 3.35 -9.74 -7.95
N THR A 25 4.24 -8.83 -7.60
CA THR A 25 4.85 -8.80 -6.26
C THR A 25 3.99 -7.94 -5.35
N VAL A 26 3.39 -8.54 -4.32
CA VAL A 26 2.53 -7.81 -3.37
C VAL A 26 3.28 -7.51 -2.08
N ILE A 27 3.26 -6.24 -1.69
CA ILE A 27 3.62 -5.77 -0.35
C ILE A 27 2.34 -5.39 0.38
N LEU A 28 2.05 -6.06 1.47
CA LEU A 28 1.04 -5.63 2.43
C LEU A 28 1.67 -4.63 3.40
N ALA A 29 0.99 -3.53 3.64
CA ALA A 29 1.43 -2.50 4.57
C ALA A 29 0.31 -2.18 5.56
N ASP A 30 0.65 -1.97 6.83
CA ASP A 30 -0.30 -1.53 7.84
C ASP A 30 0.39 -0.73 8.95
N TYR A 31 -0.39 0.04 9.70
CA TYR A 31 0.11 0.81 10.83
C TYR A 31 0.43 -0.09 12.03
N GLY A 32 1.35 0.38 12.87
CA GLY A 32 1.89 -0.38 13.99
C GLY A 32 2.78 -1.52 13.53
N GLU A 33 3.00 -2.51 14.39
CA GLU A 33 3.98 -3.57 14.12
C GLU A 33 3.56 -4.49 12.97
N ALA A 34 4.55 -4.92 12.19
CA ALA A 34 4.38 -5.96 11.18
C ALA A 34 4.19 -7.33 11.86
N PRO A 35 3.30 -8.20 11.37
CA PRO A 35 3.18 -9.57 11.87
C PRO A 35 4.49 -10.33 11.68
N SER A 36 4.89 -11.11 12.69
CA SER A 36 6.14 -11.88 12.67
C SER A 36 6.08 -13.15 11.81
N PHE A 37 4.98 -13.40 11.10
CA PHE A 37 4.78 -14.64 10.35
C PHE A 37 5.22 -14.48 8.89
N PRO A 38 6.16 -15.30 8.41
CA PRO A 38 6.58 -15.24 7.01
C PRO A 38 5.47 -15.76 6.09
N SER A 39 5.33 -15.13 4.93
CA SER A 39 4.42 -15.54 3.84
C SER A 39 5.21 -15.71 2.56
N THR A 40 4.87 -16.74 1.77
CA THR A 40 5.43 -16.93 0.42
C THR A 40 4.67 -16.13 -0.65
N LYS A 41 3.50 -15.58 -0.31
CA LYS A 41 2.61 -14.88 -1.25
C LYS A 41 2.77 -13.36 -1.23
N TYR A 42 3.29 -12.80 -0.15
CA TYR A 42 3.42 -11.36 0.02
C TYR A 42 4.54 -11.04 1.02
N PHE A 43 5.09 -9.83 0.91
CA PHE A 43 5.89 -9.22 1.97
C PHE A 43 4.99 -8.36 2.85
N PHE A 44 5.34 -8.22 4.13
CA PHE A 44 4.62 -7.33 5.04
C PHE A 44 5.57 -6.27 5.57
N ILE A 45 5.16 -5.00 5.52
CA ILE A 45 5.91 -3.88 6.11
C ILE A 45 5.03 -3.10 7.10
N SER A 46 5.69 -2.47 8.07
CA SER A 46 5.05 -1.49 8.95
C SER A 46 5.08 -0.11 8.30
N LEU A 47 3.97 0.61 8.39
CA LEU A 47 3.88 2.04 8.06
C LEU A 47 4.27 2.95 9.24
N GLY A 48 4.68 2.36 10.37
CA GLY A 48 4.94 3.07 11.62
C GLY A 48 3.66 3.45 12.37
N GLU A 49 3.78 4.44 13.26
CA GLU A 49 2.62 5.03 13.93
C GLU A 49 1.79 5.86 12.95
N ARG A 50 0.47 5.79 13.09
CA ARG A 50 -0.45 6.57 12.25
C ARG A 50 -0.34 8.05 12.60
N ASN A 51 -0.08 8.87 11.58
CA ASN A 51 -0.11 10.32 11.66
C ASN A 51 -0.92 10.90 10.49
N ASP A 52 -2.10 11.42 10.81
CA ASP A 52 -3.08 11.90 9.84
C ASP A 52 -2.62 13.16 9.09
N ASP A 53 -1.67 13.92 9.66
CA ASP A 53 -1.15 15.15 9.05
C ASP A 53 -0.20 14.87 7.88
N VAL A 54 0.30 13.64 7.74
CA VAL A 54 1.36 13.29 6.77
C VAL A 54 1.07 12.00 5.99
N ILE A 55 -0.19 11.55 5.91
CA ILE A 55 -0.55 10.26 5.31
C ILE A 55 -0.02 10.08 3.89
N ALA A 56 -0.34 11.01 2.97
CA ALA A 56 0.10 10.91 1.59
C ALA A 56 1.63 10.94 1.46
N HIS A 57 2.30 11.80 2.24
CA HIS A 57 3.76 11.90 2.24
C HIS A 57 4.41 10.61 2.76
N ASN A 58 3.90 10.06 3.87
CA ASN A 58 4.39 8.82 4.44
C ASN A 58 4.23 7.65 3.46
N LEU A 59 3.04 7.50 2.86
CA LEU A 59 2.76 6.46 1.88
C LEU A 59 3.64 6.59 0.64
N LEU A 60 3.88 7.82 0.15
CA LEU A 60 4.80 8.06 -0.96
C LEU A 60 6.23 7.63 -0.61
N ASN A 61 6.73 7.98 0.58
CA ASN A 61 8.06 7.55 1.03
C ASN A 61 8.18 6.03 1.09
N HIS A 62 7.17 5.32 1.60
CA HIS A 62 7.15 3.86 1.57
C HIS A 62 7.14 3.32 0.14
N CYS A 63 6.37 3.93 -0.78
CA CYS A 63 6.38 3.51 -2.18
C CYS A 63 7.76 3.67 -2.83
N LEU A 64 8.45 4.79 -2.55
CA LEU A 64 9.80 5.06 -3.06
C LEU A 64 10.84 4.10 -2.47
N ASN A 65 10.83 3.90 -1.15
CA ASN A 65 11.76 3.01 -0.45
C ASN A 65 11.63 1.57 -0.94
N GLU A 66 10.39 1.14 -1.17
CA GLU A 66 10.11 -0.20 -1.68
C GLU A 66 10.17 -0.30 -3.21
N ALA A 67 10.39 0.81 -3.93
CA ALA A 67 10.38 0.85 -5.39
C ALA A 67 9.16 0.13 -5.99
N VAL A 68 7.96 0.48 -5.51
CA VAL A 68 6.69 -0.10 -6.01
C VAL A 68 6.24 0.65 -7.27
N ASP A 69 5.58 -0.07 -8.18
CA ASP A 69 4.99 0.50 -9.39
C ASP A 69 3.59 1.06 -9.14
N ALA A 70 2.91 0.57 -8.09
CA ALA A 70 1.54 0.98 -7.77
C ALA A 70 1.22 0.92 -6.27
N ILE A 71 0.26 1.74 -5.84
CA ILE A 71 -0.33 1.73 -4.51
C ILE A 71 -1.84 1.52 -4.58
N LEU A 72 -2.36 0.65 -3.70
CA LEU A 72 -3.79 0.43 -3.47
C LEU A 72 -4.13 0.75 -2.00
N PRO A 73 -4.51 2.01 -1.70
CA PRO A 73 -4.95 2.38 -0.36
C PRO A 73 -6.34 1.80 -0.07
N LEU A 74 -6.49 1.07 1.05
CA LEU A 74 -7.76 0.46 1.46
C LEU A 74 -8.53 1.30 2.48
N ASN A 75 -7.84 2.02 3.37
CA ASN A 75 -8.52 2.82 4.38
C ASN A 75 -9.03 4.15 3.80
N THR A 76 -10.21 4.59 4.23
CA THR A 76 -10.82 5.84 3.71
C THR A 76 -9.93 7.06 3.91
N PHE A 77 -9.30 7.20 5.10
CA PHE A 77 -8.41 8.33 5.40
C PHE A 77 -7.15 8.34 4.54
N GLU A 78 -6.68 7.19 4.05
CA GLU A 78 -5.57 7.12 3.09
C GLU A 78 -6.04 7.48 1.69
N LYS A 79 -7.18 6.93 1.26
CA LYS A 79 -7.74 7.17 -0.06
C LYS A 79 -7.94 8.65 -0.32
N GLU A 80 -8.48 9.39 0.64
CA GLU A 80 -8.72 10.83 0.51
C GLU A 80 -7.42 11.61 0.28
N GLU A 81 -6.40 11.36 1.08
CA GLU A 81 -5.12 12.09 0.99
C GLU A 81 -4.28 11.66 -0.23
N VAL A 82 -4.28 10.38 -0.57
CA VAL A 82 -3.60 9.87 -1.78
C VAL A 82 -4.29 10.38 -3.03
N LEU A 83 -5.63 10.44 -3.07
CA LEU A 83 -6.36 10.94 -4.23
C LEU A 83 -6.04 12.42 -4.48
N LYS A 84 -6.03 13.26 -3.43
CA LYS A 84 -5.58 14.67 -3.51
C LYS A 84 -4.15 14.79 -4.05
N SER A 85 -3.30 13.81 -3.76
CA SER A 85 -1.87 13.79 -4.12
C SER A 85 -1.56 12.96 -5.37
N THR A 86 -2.56 12.49 -6.12
CA THR A 86 -2.36 11.54 -7.25
C THR A 86 -1.35 12.04 -8.28
N VAL A 87 -1.33 13.35 -8.55
CA VAL A 87 -0.36 13.95 -9.49
C VAL A 87 1.08 13.70 -9.02
N LEU A 88 1.36 13.89 -7.73
CA LEU A 88 2.68 13.67 -7.16
C LEU A 88 3.11 12.20 -7.26
N PHE A 89 2.22 11.25 -6.96
CA PHE A 89 2.52 9.82 -7.13
C PHE A 89 2.88 9.49 -8.58
N LYS A 90 2.14 10.06 -9.54
CA LYS A 90 2.41 9.87 -10.99
C LYS A 90 3.73 10.49 -11.44
N GLU A 91 4.16 11.62 -10.86
CA GLU A 91 5.49 12.20 -11.15
C GLU A 91 6.63 11.22 -10.80
N PHE A 92 6.41 10.33 -9.84
CA PHE A 92 7.34 9.27 -9.47
C PHE A 92 7.05 7.92 -10.14
N ASN A 93 6.19 7.87 -11.16
CA ASN A 93 5.74 6.66 -11.86
C ASN A 93 5.07 5.63 -10.94
N ILE A 94 4.35 6.09 -9.91
CA ILE A 94 3.55 5.22 -9.03
C ILE A 94 2.08 5.38 -9.40
N ASP A 95 1.46 4.30 -9.86
CA ASP A 95 0.04 4.27 -10.16
C ASP A 95 -0.80 4.19 -8.87
N VAL A 96 -1.78 5.09 -8.74
CA VAL A 96 -2.78 5.02 -7.67
C VAL A 96 -3.96 4.16 -8.15
N LEU A 97 -4.09 2.97 -7.58
CA LEU A 97 -5.17 2.04 -7.86
C LEU A 97 -6.38 2.32 -6.96
N ALA A 98 -7.57 2.04 -7.48
CA ALA A 98 -8.82 2.10 -6.71
C ALA A 98 -9.38 0.69 -6.51
N SER A 99 -9.88 0.43 -5.30
CA SER A 99 -10.68 -0.77 -4.98
C SER A 99 -12.16 -0.37 -5.00
N ASP A 100 -12.93 -0.99 -5.88
CA ASP A 100 -14.41 -0.87 -5.90
C ASP A 100 -15.10 -1.74 -4.83
N PHE A 101 -14.32 -2.40 -3.95
CA PHE A 101 -14.79 -3.32 -2.90
C PHE A 101 -14.94 -2.65 -1.53
#